data_AF-A0A9J6FA81-F1
#
_entry.id   AF-A0A9J6FA81-F1
#
_cell.length_a   1.000
_cell.length_b   1.000
_cell.length_c   1.000
_cell.angle_alpha   90.00
_cell.angle_beta   90.00
_cell.angle_gamma   90.00
#
_symmetry.space_group_name_H-M   'P 1'
#
loop_
_entity.id
_entity.type
_entity.pdbx_description
1 polymer ?
#
loop_
_entity_poly.entity_id
_entity_poly.type
_entity_poly.pdbx_seq_one_letter_code
_entity_poly.pdbx_strand_id
1 'polypeptide(L)'
;MVPVKAAALLGIALLASAAVPLDVQLKHLRAANAFGVSLLKELRSTNEDANIFSPVSISLALGLFYAGARGTSQSELSSVLGFTDAKLVDRDAVLSAYKSLAETKTPNVTFDIANTILITKGSRILDHYKQDLADYFYAVARSMDFARDGARVAEEVNEWLRDKTKGKISSLLGGILPVDTVASLLNAVYFKGTWLTKFEAGKTKMLPF
;
A
#
# COMPACT_ATOMS: atom_id res chain seq x y z
N MET A 1 33.80 -8.46 48.70
CA MET A 1 33.53 -8.71 47.27
C MET A 1 32.07 -9.14 47.15
N VAL A 2 31.21 -8.25 46.65
CA VAL A 2 29.78 -8.46 46.40
C VAL A 2 29.57 -8.12 44.92
N PRO A 3 28.92 -8.97 44.10
CA PRO A 3 28.78 -8.66 42.69
C PRO A 3 27.61 -7.68 42.49
N VAL A 4 27.92 -6.54 41.88
CA VAL A 4 26.94 -5.58 41.36
C VAL A 4 26.30 -6.22 40.11
N LYS A 5 25.02 -6.54 40.18
CA LYS A 5 24.21 -6.85 38.98
C LYS A 5 23.81 -5.52 38.33
N ALA A 6 24.41 -5.23 37.18
CA ALA A 6 23.98 -4.15 36.31
C ALA A 6 22.63 -4.52 35.67
N ALA A 7 21.56 -3.85 36.10
CA ALA A 7 20.28 -3.88 35.42
C ALA A 7 20.33 -2.89 34.25
N ALA A 8 20.44 -3.40 33.03
CA ALA A 8 20.24 -2.62 31.83
C ALA A 8 18.76 -2.26 31.72
N LEU A 9 18.40 -1.00 32.00
CA LEU A 9 17.11 -0.45 31.59
C LEU A 9 17.13 -0.27 30.06
N LEU A 10 16.58 -1.24 29.34
CA LEU A 10 16.08 -1.01 27.99
C LEU A 10 14.85 -0.11 28.11
N GLY A 11 15.01 1.19 27.85
CA GLY A 11 13.91 2.10 27.64
C GLY A 11 13.20 1.75 26.34
N ILE A 12 12.14 0.94 26.42
CA ILE A 12 11.16 0.83 25.34
C ILE A 12 10.43 2.17 25.31
N ALA A 13 10.86 3.07 24.44
CA ALA A 13 10.06 4.23 24.07
C ALA A 13 8.86 3.70 23.29
N LEU A 14 7.78 3.39 24.02
CA LEU A 14 6.46 3.18 23.46
C LEU A 14 5.98 4.54 22.95
N LEU A 15 6.38 4.92 21.74
CA LEU A 15 5.71 5.99 21.01
C LEU A 15 4.33 5.45 20.66
N ALA A 16 3.39 5.68 21.56
CA ALA A 16 1.98 5.59 21.23
C ALA A 16 1.73 6.63 20.13
N SER A 17 1.73 6.18 18.88
CA SER A 17 1.17 6.94 17.77
C SER A 17 -0.22 7.36 18.22
N ALA A 18 -0.48 8.67 18.34
CA ALA A 18 -1.82 9.15 18.63
C ALA A 18 -2.78 8.53 17.61
N ALA A 19 -3.90 7.98 18.09
CA ALA A 19 -4.90 7.38 17.21
C ALA A 19 -5.38 8.45 16.23
N VAL A 20 -5.38 8.12 14.94
CA VAL A 20 -5.79 9.05 13.88
C VAL A 20 -7.26 9.43 14.11
N PRO A 21 -7.61 10.73 14.07
CA PRO A 21 -8.98 11.18 14.32
C PRO A 21 -10.00 10.44 13.43
N LEU A 22 -11.14 10.07 14.02
CA LEU A 22 -12.18 9.32 13.30
C LEU A 22 -12.71 10.09 12.09
N ASP A 23 -12.80 11.41 12.15
CA ASP A 23 -13.26 12.22 11.00
C ASP A 23 -12.28 12.14 9.82
N VAL A 24 -10.96 12.12 10.09
CA VAL A 24 -9.90 11.94 9.09
C VAL A 24 -10.04 10.57 8.43
N GLN A 25 -10.20 9.51 9.23
CA GLN A 25 -10.40 8.15 8.72
C GLN A 25 -11.66 8.07 7.84
N LEU A 26 -12.79 8.64 8.30
CA LEU A 26 -14.05 8.62 7.54
C LEU A 26 -13.98 9.42 6.24
N LYS A 27 -13.31 10.58 6.23
CA LYS A 27 -13.07 11.36 5.01
C LYS A 27 -12.23 10.58 4.01
N HIS A 28 -11.12 9.98 4.46
CA HIS A 28 -10.27 9.16 3.62
C HIS A 28 -11.02 7.93 3.06
N LEU A 29 -11.83 7.24 3.87
CA LEU A 29 -12.64 6.10 3.41
C LEU A 29 -13.67 6.51 2.35
N ARG A 30 -14.33 7.67 2.51
CA ARG A 30 -15.26 8.20 1.50
C ARG A 30 -14.53 8.51 0.19
N ALA A 31 -13.37 9.14 0.28
CA ALA A 31 -12.51 9.45 -0.86
C ALA A 31 -12.08 8.15 -1.59
N ALA A 32 -11.55 7.17 -0.86
CA ALA A 32 -11.12 5.89 -1.41
C ALA A 32 -12.26 5.10 -2.09
N ASN A 33 -13.46 5.12 -1.51
CA ASN A 33 -14.64 4.49 -2.11
C ASN A 33 -15.08 5.21 -3.39
N ALA A 34 -15.13 6.55 -3.38
CA ALA A 34 -15.45 7.34 -4.56
C ALA A 34 -14.44 7.10 -5.69
N PHE A 35 -13.14 7.14 -5.37
CA PHE A 35 -12.05 6.78 -6.28
C PHE A 35 -12.25 5.37 -6.87
N GLY A 36 -12.52 4.36 -6.03
CA GLY A 36 -12.73 2.99 -6.50
C GLY A 36 -13.91 2.84 -7.44
N VAL A 37 -15.04 3.51 -7.16
CA VAL A 37 -16.20 3.49 -8.06
C VAL A 37 -15.89 4.19 -9.39
N SER A 38 -15.23 5.35 -9.36
CA SER A 38 -14.82 6.06 -10.57
C SER A 38 -13.84 5.24 -11.40
N LEU A 39 -12.85 4.60 -10.76
CA LEU A 39 -11.89 3.74 -11.43
C LEU A 39 -12.55 2.50 -12.04
N LEU A 40 -13.52 1.88 -11.36
CA LEU A 40 -14.28 0.76 -11.94
C LEU A 40 -14.99 1.17 -13.23
N LYS A 41 -15.58 2.36 -13.28
CA LYS A 41 -16.24 2.88 -14.50
C LYS A 41 -15.25 3.04 -15.65
N GLU A 42 -14.06 3.56 -15.36
CA GLU A 42 -13.00 3.75 -16.36
C GLU A 42 -12.38 2.42 -16.83
N LEU A 43 -12.19 1.47 -15.92
CA LEU A 43 -11.70 0.14 -16.29
C LEU A 43 -12.72 -0.61 -17.17
N ARG A 44 -14.02 -0.46 -16.88
CA ARG A 44 -15.08 -1.10 -17.67
C ARG A 44 -15.35 -0.42 -19.01
N SER A 45 -15.07 0.87 -19.17
CA SER A 45 -15.15 1.54 -20.47
C SER A 45 -14.05 1.09 -21.44
N THR A 46 -12.93 0.60 -20.90
CA THR A 46 -11.77 0.13 -21.67
C THR A 46 -11.72 -1.39 -21.82
N ASN A 47 -12.23 -2.13 -20.84
CA ASN A 47 -12.30 -3.58 -20.82
C ASN A 47 -13.55 -4.05 -20.06
N GLU A 48 -14.56 -4.52 -20.78
CA GLU A 48 -15.83 -4.96 -20.18
C GLU A 48 -15.67 -6.11 -19.16
N ASP A 49 -14.59 -6.90 -19.28
CA ASP A 49 -14.27 -8.02 -18.39
C ASP A 49 -13.48 -7.62 -17.13
N ALA A 50 -13.11 -6.34 -16.99
CA ALA A 50 -12.37 -5.81 -15.83
C ALA A 50 -13.24 -5.68 -14.57
N ASN A 51 -13.65 -6.83 -14.04
CA ASN A 51 -14.64 -6.93 -12.96
C ASN A 51 -14.03 -7.05 -11.55
N ILE A 52 -12.72 -7.32 -11.45
CA ILE A 52 -12.03 -7.55 -10.18
C ILE A 52 -10.73 -6.75 -10.14
N PHE A 53 -10.62 -5.85 -9.17
CA PHE A 53 -9.38 -5.15 -8.83
C PHE A 53 -9.44 -4.68 -7.36
N SER A 54 -8.32 -4.16 -6.85
CA SER A 54 -8.26 -3.58 -5.50
C SER A 54 -8.07 -2.06 -5.59
N PRO A 55 -9.13 -1.25 -5.40
CA PRO A 55 -9.02 0.19 -5.33
C PRO A 55 -8.04 0.66 -4.24
N VAL A 56 -8.04 -0.03 -3.10
CA VAL A 56 -7.13 0.25 -1.98
C VAL A 56 -5.68 0.08 -2.39
N SER A 57 -5.35 -0.99 -3.13
CA SER A 57 -3.99 -1.26 -3.60
C SER A 57 -3.47 -0.15 -4.51
N ILE A 58 -4.28 0.27 -5.47
CA ILE A 58 -3.95 1.34 -6.42
C ILE A 58 -3.86 2.69 -5.69
N SER A 59 -4.80 2.98 -4.79
CA SER A 59 -4.78 4.18 -3.95
C SER A 59 -3.51 4.25 -3.09
N LEU A 60 -3.06 3.13 -2.51
CA LEU A 60 -1.80 3.08 -1.76
C LEU A 60 -0.58 3.35 -2.66
N ALA A 61 -0.51 2.76 -3.85
CA ALA A 61 0.58 3.02 -4.79
C ALA A 61 0.63 4.50 -5.21
N LEU A 62 -0.52 5.12 -5.48
CA LEU A 62 -0.62 6.55 -5.75
C LEU A 62 -0.35 7.41 -4.50
N GLY A 63 -0.68 6.92 -3.30
CA GLY A 63 -0.37 7.55 -2.02
C GLY A 63 1.13 7.63 -1.74
N LEU A 64 1.89 6.59 -2.10
CA LEU A 64 3.35 6.61 -2.06
C LEU A 64 3.92 7.72 -2.97
N PHE A 65 3.30 7.96 -4.12
CA PHE A 65 3.66 9.06 -5.03
C PHE A 65 3.24 10.41 -4.46
N TYR A 66 2.02 10.52 -3.92
CA TYR A 66 1.48 11.72 -3.27
C TYR A 66 2.38 12.22 -2.13
N ALA A 67 2.95 11.33 -1.31
CA ALA A 67 3.87 11.71 -0.24
C ALA A 67 5.09 12.48 -0.78
N GLY A 68 5.60 12.14 -1.97
CA GLY A 68 6.73 12.83 -2.60
C GLY A 68 6.33 14.02 -3.48
N ALA A 69 5.08 14.09 -3.92
CA ALA A 69 4.60 15.11 -4.85
C ALA A 69 4.45 16.50 -4.20
N ARG A 70 4.64 17.56 -5.00
CA ARG A 70 4.43 18.97 -4.60
C ARG A 70 3.75 19.73 -5.74
N GLY A 71 3.20 20.91 -5.44
CA GLY A 71 2.60 21.80 -6.43
C GLY A 71 1.49 21.12 -7.23
N THR A 72 1.49 21.30 -8.56
CA THR A 72 0.47 20.77 -9.46
C THR A 72 0.29 19.26 -9.33
N SER A 73 1.39 18.49 -9.30
CA SER A 73 1.30 17.02 -9.20
C SER A 73 0.62 16.57 -7.90
N GLN A 74 0.87 17.26 -6.79
CA GLN A 74 0.19 16.95 -5.53
C GLN A 74 -1.30 17.28 -5.61
N SER A 75 -1.66 18.42 -6.20
CA SER A 75 -3.05 18.84 -6.36
C SER A 75 -3.85 17.91 -7.26
N GLU A 76 -3.27 17.45 -8.37
CA GLU A 76 -3.89 16.48 -9.27
C GLU A 76 -4.12 15.14 -8.58
N LEU A 77 -3.13 14.63 -7.84
CA LEU A 77 -3.28 13.42 -7.04
C LEU A 77 -4.35 13.57 -5.96
N SER A 78 -4.39 14.70 -5.24
CA SER A 78 -5.45 14.99 -4.26
C SER A 78 -6.84 14.96 -4.90
N SER A 79 -6.98 15.49 -6.12
CA SER A 79 -8.22 15.50 -6.86
C SER A 79 -8.63 14.09 -7.27
N VAL A 80 -7.74 13.35 -7.94
CA VAL A 80 -8.00 11.98 -8.43
C VAL A 80 -8.31 11.02 -7.30
N LEU A 81 -7.59 11.12 -6.17
CA LEU A 81 -7.80 10.28 -5.00
C LEU A 81 -9.02 10.71 -4.16
N GLY A 82 -9.70 11.79 -4.54
CA GLY A 82 -10.92 12.28 -3.89
C GLY A 82 -10.69 13.04 -2.57
N PHE A 83 -9.45 13.37 -2.24
CA PHE A 83 -9.11 14.08 -1.00
C PHE A 83 -9.66 15.51 -0.98
N THR A 84 -9.62 16.19 -2.11
CA THR A 84 -10.17 17.54 -2.28
C THR A 84 -11.68 17.56 -1.98
N ASP A 85 -12.43 16.65 -2.58
CA ASP A 85 -13.88 16.54 -2.40
C ASP A 85 -14.26 16.15 -0.97
N ALA A 86 -13.45 15.28 -0.36
CA ALA A 86 -13.59 14.89 1.04
C ALA A 86 -13.15 15.97 2.03
N LYS A 87 -12.66 17.13 1.56
CA LYS A 87 -12.08 18.21 2.37
C LYS A 87 -10.96 17.71 3.29
N LEU A 88 -10.18 16.75 2.81
CA LEU A 88 -9.00 16.20 3.47
C LEU A 88 -7.74 16.74 2.79
N VAL A 89 -7.50 18.04 2.96
CA VAL A 89 -6.43 18.77 2.24
C VAL A 89 -5.13 18.88 3.03
N ASP A 90 -5.16 18.58 4.33
CA ASP A 90 -3.96 18.52 5.16
C ASP A 90 -3.16 17.25 4.84
N ARG A 91 -1.90 17.44 4.46
CA ARG A 91 -1.04 16.35 4.00
C ARG A 91 -0.82 15.31 5.10
N ASP A 92 -0.55 15.72 6.33
CA ASP A 92 -0.24 14.79 7.42
C ASP A 92 -1.49 14.03 7.85
N ALA A 93 -2.67 14.65 7.77
CA ALA A 93 -3.96 13.98 7.90
C ALA A 93 -4.18 12.92 6.81
N VAL A 94 -3.84 13.20 5.55
CA VAL A 94 -3.90 12.20 4.46
C VAL A 94 -2.95 11.02 4.75
N LEU A 95 -1.68 11.30 5.08
CA LEU A 95 -0.69 10.25 5.31
C LEU A 95 -1.03 9.39 6.55
N SER A 96 -1.49 10.00 7.63
CA SER A 96 -1.95 9.27 8.82
C SER A 96 -3.19 8.41 8.54
N ALA A 97 -4.08 8.83 7.64
CA ALA A 97 -5.20 7.99 7.22
C ALA A 97 -4.75 6.70 6.49
N TYR A 98 -3.71 6.78 5.66
CA TYR A 98 -3.10 5.58 5.05
C TYR A 98 -2.50 4.64 6.09
N LYS A 99 -1.82 5.18 7.11
CA LYS A 99 -1.31 4.39 8.24
C LYS A 99 -2.41 3.61 8.95
N SER A 100 -3.52 4.29 9.24
CA SER A 100 -4.68 3.68 9.90
C SER A 100 -5.25 2.50 9.12
N LEU A 101 -5.25 2.59 7.78
CA LEU A 101 -5.69 1.51 6.91
C LEU A 101 -4.80 0.27 7.03
N ALA A 102 -3.48 0.45 7.07
CA ALA A 102 -2.52 -0.64 7.25
C ALA A 102 -2.59 -1.28 8.65
N GLU A 103 -2.96 -0.50 9.66
CA GLU A 103 -3.04 -0.95 11.05
C GLU A 103 -4.39 -1.55 11.43
N THR A 104 -5.42 -1.38 10.59
CA THR A 104 -6.76 -1.90 10.85
C THR A 104 -6.73 -3.43 11.02
N LYS A 105 -7.20 -3.92 12.17
CA LYS A 105 -7.35 -5.34 12.47
C LYS A 105 -8.82 -5.68 12.65
N THR A 106 -9.26 -6.72 11.93
CA THR A 106 -10.63 -7.24 12.01
C THR A 106 -10.57 -8.71 12.42
N PRO A 107 -11.31 -9.14 13.45
CA PRO A 107 -11.36 -10.55 13.86
C PRO A 107 -11.73 -11.48 12.69
N ASN A 108 -11.06 -12.63 12.59
CA ASN A 108 -11.28 -13.63 11.54
C ASN A 108 -10.98 -13.16 10.10
N VAL A 109 -10.31 -12.01 9.95
CA VAL A 109 -9.86 -11.48 8.67
C VAL A 109 -8.34 -11.32 8.72
N THR A 110 -7.68 -11.86 7.72
CA THR A 110 -6.30 -11.53 7.38
C THR A 110 -6.32 -10.48 6.28
N PHE A 111 -5.78 -9.30 6.59
CA PHE A 111 -5.62 -8.20 5.65
C PHE A 111 -4.20 -7.67 5.77
N ASP A 112 -3.36 -8.05 4.80
CA ASP A 112 -1.95 -7.70 4.78
C ASP A 112 -1.70 -6.73 3.62
N ILE A 113 -1.07 -5.60 3.92
CA ILE A 113 -0.64 -4.60 2.95
C ILE A 113 0.88 -4.58 2.95
N ALA A 114 1.48 -4.54 1.75
CA ALA A 114 2.90 -4.35 1.59
C ALA A 114 3.18 -3.31 0.51
N ASN A 115 4.13 -2.44 0.80
CA ASN A 115 4.54 -1.34 -0.08
C ASN A 115 6.05 -1.36 -0.26
N THR A 116 6.53 -1.09 -1.46
CA THR A 116 7.95 -0.81 -1.71
C THR A 116 8.09 0.14 -2.88
N ILE A 117 9.18 0.90 -2.89
CA ILE A 117 9.51 1.75 -4.03
C ILE A 117 10.89 1.37 -4.52
N LEU A 118 11.01 1.18 -5.83
CA LEU A 118 12.29 1.02 -6.50
C LEU A 118 12.64 2.34 -7.16
N ILE A 119 13.84 2.84 -6.94
CA ILE A 119 14.31 4.12 -7.47
C ILE A 119 15.64 3.87 -8.19
N THR A 120 15.80 4.49 -9.36
CA THR A 120 17.01 4.34 -10.15
C THR A 120 18.25 4.75 -9.37
N LYS A 121 19.33 3.99 -9.55
CA LYS A 121 20.61 4.24 -8.90
C LYS A 121 21.17 5.60 -9.31
N GLY A 122 21.70 6.34 -8.33
CA GLY A 122 22.24 7.69 -8.52
C GLY A 122 21.25 8.80 -8.22
N SER A 123 19.95 8.52 -8.07
CA SER A 123 18.99 9.49 -7.57
C SER A 123 19.13 9.70 -6.07
N ARG A 124 19.20 10.97 -5.64
CA ARG A 124 19.14 11.33 -4.22
C ARG A 124 17.69 11.28 -3.73
N ILE A 125 17.40 10.38 -2.82
CA ILE A 125 16.12 10.29 -2.14
C ILE A 125 16.18 11.16 -0.88
N LEU A 126 15.25 12.10 -0.74
CA LEU A 126 15.17 13.00 0.42
C LEU A 126 14.84 12.23 1.69
N ASP A 127 15.49 12.57 2.80
CA ASP A 127 15.35 11.80 4.05
C ASP A 127 13.95 11.93 4.66
N HIS A 128 13.33 13.11 4.57
CA HIS A 128 11.94 13.27 5.00
C HIS A 128 10.97 12.36 4.22
N TYR A 129 11.21 12.16 2.92
CA TYR A 129 10.38 11.27 2.12
C TYR A 129 10.56 9.82 2.56
N LYS A 130 11.80 9.36 2.82
CA LYS A 130 12.04 8.03 3.38
C LYS A 130 11.34 7.84 4.72
N GLN A 131 11.35 8.88 5.57
CA GLN A 131 10.67 8.87 6.86
C GLN A 131 9.15 8.74 6.68
N ASP A 132 8.54 9.55 5.80
CA ASP A 132 7.11 9.45 5.50
C ASP A 132 6.72 8.06 4.99
N LEU A 133 7.54 7.46 4.12
CA LEU A 133 7.30 6.11 3.60
C LEU A 133 7.33 5.06 4.72
N ALA A 134 8.31 5.15 5.62
CA ALA A 134 8.44 4.24 6.74
C ALA A 134 7.28 4.38 7.73
N ASP A 135 6.94 5.63 8.10
CA ASP A 135 5.99 5.93 9.17
C ASP A 135 4.54 5.69 8.77
N TYR A 136 4.18 6.00 7.52
CA TYR A 136 2.78 6.01 7.08
C TYR A 136 2.40 4.83 6.19
N PHE A 137 3.37 4.26 5.47
CA PHE A 137 3.12 3.19 4.51
C PHE A 137 3.83 1.88 4.84
N TYR A 138 4.65 1.86 5.89
CA TYR A 138 5.53 0.72 6.20
C TYR A 138 6.36 0.30 4.98
N ALA A 139 6.78 1.30 4.19
CA ALA A 139 7.45 1.12 2.91
C ALA A 139 8.94 1.47 3.00
N VAL A 140 9.75 0.81 2.19
CA VAL A 140 11.18 1.12 2.02
C VAL A 140 11.43 1.53 0.57
N ALA A 141 12.22 2.59 0.39
CA ALA A 141 12.75 2.97 -0.91
C ALA A 141 14.08 2.25 -1.16
N ARG A 142 14.16 1.46 -2.23
CA ARG A 142 15.32 0.66 -2.62
C ARG A 142 15.95 1.27 -3.87
N SER A 143 17.26 1.50 -3.84
CA SER A 143 18.00 1.97 -5.01
C SER A 143 18.40 0.80 -5.90
N MET A 144 18.03 0.84 -7.18
CA MET A 144 18.21 -0.24 -8.15
C MET A 144 18.88 0.25 -9.43
N ASP A 145 19.81 -0.54 -9.98
CA ASP A 145 20.42 -0.28 -11.28
C ASP A 145 19.62 -1.02 -12.36
N PHE A 146 18.53 -0.41 -12.85
CA PHE A 146 17.65 -1.07 -13.84
C PHE A 146 18.37 -1.42 -15.14
N ALA A 147 19.39 -0.63 -15.53
CA ALA A 147 20.14 -0.84 -16.76
C ALA A 147 21.05 -2.07 -16.69
N ARG A 148 21.71 -2.31 -15.55
CA ARG A 148 22.62 -3.45 -15.37
C ARG A 148 21.96 -4.67 -14.76
N ASP A 149 21.05 -4.46 -13.82
CA ASP A 149 20.48 -5.50 -12.95
C ASP A 149 19.02 -5.82 -13.27
N GLY A 150 18.48 -5.35 -14.39
CA GLY A 150 17.05 -5.42 -14.70
C GLY A 150 16.41 -6.81 -14.52
N ALA A 151 17.10 -7.88 -14.92
CA ALA A 151 16.63 -9.26 -14.72
C ALA A 151 16.55 -9.65 -13.24
N ARG A 152 17.60 -9.36 -12.46
CA ARG A 152 17.64 -9.60 -11.01
C ARG A 152 16.59 -8.77 -10.28
N VAL A 153 16.39 -7.51 -10.69
CA VAL A 153 15.35 -6.64 -10.12
C VAL A 153 13.96 -7.21 -10.38
N ALA A 154 13.68 -7.71 -11.59
CA ALA A 154 12.40 -8.32 -11.92
C ALA A 154 12.14 -9.60 -11.09
N GLU A 155 13.15 -10.44 -10.90
CA GLU A 155 13.09 -11.62 -10.05
C GLU A 155 12.78 -11.24 -8.59
N GLU A 156 13.54 -10.32 -8.01
CA GLU A 156 13.32 -9.84 -6.63
C GLU A 156 11.92 -9.25 -6.42
N VAL A 157 11.38 -8.52 -7.40
CA VAL A 157 10.02 -7.97 -7.33
C VAL A 157 8.97 -9.08 -7.34
N ASN A 158 9.12 -10.06 -8.24
CA ASN A 158 8.17 -11.16 -8.34
C ASN A 158 8.24 -12.09 -7.12
N GLU A 159 9.43 -12.32 -6.54
CA GLU A 159 9.58 -13.02 -5.27
C GLU A 159 8.95 -12.27 -4.10
N TRP A 160 9.23 -10.97 -3.98
CA TRP A 160 8.60 -10.11 -2.98
C TRP A 160 7.07 -10.16 -3.09
N LEU A 161 6.52 -10.03 -4.31
CA LEU A 161 5.09 -10.10 -4.54
C LEU A 161 4.51 -11.46 -4.15
N ARG A 162 5.19 -12.56 -4.53
CA ARG A 162 4.75 -13.92 -4.19
C ARG A 162 4.70 -14.10 -2.67
N ASP A 163 5.71 -13.64 -1.95
CA ASP A 163 5.74 -13.67 -0.48
C ASP A 163 4.58 -12.86 0.12
N LYS A 164 4.44 -11.58 -0.27
CA LYS A 164 3.43 -10.67 0.28
C LYS A 164 1.99 -11.06 -0.07
N THR A 165 1.80 -11.84 -1.13
CA THR A 165 0.48 -12.34 -1.55
C THR A 165 0.26 -13.81 -1.17
N LYS A 166 1.15 -14.42 -0.37
CA LYS A 166 1.06 -15.83 0.05
C LYS A 166 0.92 -16.79 -1.13
N GLY A 167 1.65 -16.51 -2.19
CA GLY A 167 1.69 -17.27 -3.44
C GLY A 167 0.49 -17.05 -4.36
N LYS A 168 -0.42 -16.11 -4.07
CA LYS A 168 -1.62 -15.88 -4.90
C LYS A 168 -1.35 -15.09 -6.16
N ILE A 169 -0.35 -14.20 -6.15
CA ILE A 169 0.10 -13.50 -7.34
C ILE A 169 1.53 -13.93 -7.62
N SER A 170 1.73 -14.56 -8.78
CA SER A 170 3.00 -15.18 -9.15
C SER A 170 3.94 -14.24 -9.92
N SER A 171 3.39 -13.20 -10.55
CA SER A 171 4.14 -12.17 -11.26
C SER A 171 3.32 -10.89 -11.38
N LEU A 172 3.97 -9.74 -11.23
CA LEU A 172 3.42 -8.42 -11.55
C LEU A 172 4.07 -7.85 -12.81
N LEU A 173 5.38 -8.05 -12.95
CA LEU A 173 6.13 -7.57 -14.09
C LEU A 173 6.08 -8.62 -15.21
N GLY A 174 5.57 -8.24 -16.37
CA GLY A 174 5.60 -9.07 -17.59
C GLY A 174 7.01 -9.22 -18.19
N GLY A 175 8.04 -8.64 -17.57
CA GLY A 175 9.41 -8.61 -18.04
C GLY A 175 10.28 -7.66 -17.21
N ILE A 176 11.44 -7.28 -17.75
CA ILE A 176 12.35 -6.30 -17.14
C ILE A 176 11.75 -4.90 -17.26
N LEU A 177 11.89 -4.09 -16.21
CA LEU A 177 11.51 -2.68 -16.24
C LEU A 177 12.35 -1.91 -17.29
N PRO A 178 11.79 -0.92 -18.01
CA PRO A 178 12.54 -0.10 -18.95
C PRO A 178 13.79 0.52 -18.31
N VAL A 179 14.88 0.63 -19.07
CA VAL A 179 16.18 1.11 -18.55
C VAL A 179 16.16 2.56 -18.08
N ASP A 180 15.21 3.36 -18.60
CA ASP A 180 14.95 4.75 -18.24
C ASP A 180 13.95 4.90 -17.07
N THR A 181 13.52 3.78 -16.45
CA THR A 181 12.68 3.81 -15.25
C THR A 181 13.35 4.62 -14.15
N VAL A 182 12.74 5.74 -13.76
CA VAL A 182 13.22 6.56 -12.64
C VAL A 182 12.74 6.00 -11.31
N ALA A 183 11.47 5.61 -11.24
CA ALA A 183 10.87 5.02 -10.06
C ALA A 183 9.75 4.03 -10.44
N SER A 184 9.59 2.99 -9.62
CA SER A 184 8.47 2.04 -9.68
C SER A 184 7.89 1.89 -8.28
N LEU A 185 6.61 2.22 -8.12
CA LEU A 185 5.89 2.17 -6.86
C LEU A 185 5.04 0.91 -6.84
N LEU A 186 5.32 0.03 -5.88
CA LEU A 186 4.75 -1.31 -5.83
C LEU A 186 3.91 -1.44 -4.57
N ASN A 187 2.67 -1.87 -4.75
CA ASN A 187 1.78 -2.24 -3.68
C ASN A 187 1.29 -3.69 -3.88
N ALA A 188 1.15 -4.41 -2.78
CA ALA A 188 0.48 -5.70 -2.73
C ALA A 188 -0.51 -5.72 -1.57
N VAL A 189 -1.68 -6.30 -1.81
CA VAL A 189 -2.71 -6.53 -0.80
C VAL A 189 -3.11 -8.00 -0.81
N TYR A 190 -3.10 -8.62 0.36
CA TYR A 190 -3.64 -9.96 0.58
C TYR A 190 -4.85 -9.89 1.49
N PHE A 191 -5.96 -10.47 1.05
CA PHE A 191 -7.20 -10.57 1.82
C PHE A 191 -7.65 -12.02 1.95
N LYS A 192 -7.96 -12.43 3.18
CA LYS A 192 -8.63 -13.70 3.48
C LYS A 192 -9.54 -13.52 4.69
N GLY A 193 -10.84 -13.56 4.47
CA GLY A 193 -11.87 -13.56 5.52
C GLY A 193 -12.48 -14.96 5.70
N THR A 194 -12.91 -15.24 6.93
CA THR A 194 -13.79 -16.39 7.20
C THR A 194 -15.23 -15.91 7.26
N TRP A 195 -16.15 -16.58 6.57
CA TRP A 195 -17.58 -16.31 6.70
C TRP A 195 -18.04 -16.40 8.15
N LEU A 196 -18.85 -15.43 8.58
CA LEU A 196 -19.49 -15.47 9.90
C LEU A 196 -20.40 -16.70 10.03
N THR A 197 -21.20 -16.96 9.00
CA THR A 197 -22.01 -18.17 8.84
C THR A 197 -21.48 -18.94 7.63
N LYS A 198 -20.83 -20.08 7.87
CA LYS A 198 -20.25 -20.89 6.79
C LYS A 198 -21.33 -21.63 6.01
N PHE A 199 -21.12 -21.77 4.72
CA PHE A 199 -21.91 -22.69 3.90
C PHE A 199 -21.66 -24.14 4.35
N GLU A 200 -22.71 -24.96 4.37
CA GLU A 200 -22.58 -26.39 4.59
C GLU A 200 -22.00 -27.05 3.34
N ALA A 201 -20.77 -27.58 3.43
CA ALA A 201 -20.07 -28.15 2.27
C ALA A 201 -20.88 -29.27 1.58
N GLY A 202 -21.63 -30.08 2.34
CA GLY A 202 -22.49 -31.15 1.81
C GLY A 202 -23.72 -30.66 1.03
N LYS A 203 -24.04 -29.36 1.06
CA LYS A 203 -25.13 -28.75 0.30
C LYS A 203 -24.68 -28.12 -1.02
N THR A 204 -23.36 -28.04 -1.28
CA THR A 204 -22.82 -27.54 -2.54
C THR A 204 -23.12 -28.52 -3.66
N LYS A 205 -23.81 -28.06 -4.70
CA LYS A 205 -24.15 -28.85 -5.89
C LYS A 205 -24.14 -27.98 -7.13
N MET A 206 -23.92 -28.59 -8.29
CA MET A 206 -24.03 -27.89 -9.57
C MET A 206 -25.46 -27.40 -9.80
N LEU A 207 -25.59 -26.12 -10.18
CA LEU A 207 -26.82 -25.45 -10.56
C LEU A 207 -26.53 -24.56 -11.78
N PRO A 208 -27.54 -24.25 -12.62
CA PRO A 208 -27.42 -23.23 -13.66
C PRO A 208 -27.06 -21.85 -13.07
N PHE A 209 -26.22 -21.08 -13.78
CA PHE A 209 -25.87 -19.69 -13.45
C PHE A 209 -26.60 -18.73 -14.41
#